data_AF-A0A0F9J459-F1
#
_entry.id   AF-A0A0F9J459-F1
#
_cell.length_a   1.000
_cell.length_b   1.000
_cell.length_c   1.000
_cell.angle_alpha   90.00
_cell.angle_beta   90.00
_cell.angle_gamma   90.00
#
_symmetry.space_group_name_H-M   'P 1'
#
loop_
_entity.id
_entity.type
_entity.pdbx_description
1 polymer ?
#
loop_
_entity_poly.entity_id
_entity_poly.type
_entity_poly.pdbx_seq_one_letter_code
_entity_poly.pdbx_strand_id
1 'polypeptide(L)'
;FNTQGTGFVNPTDNKLYFGSSDATTKFVYQERKTYTNFDYADTSFAITIVSATGTTVTVASTAGLAVGWVVSQGVQTSNIISIPDSTTLIVANELSWIAGAATVFRPIPIELEFIQEHMGNPGIVKHFKECHAIFSGALFDSFNLGFFTDFNEAIVTTTLIPKILNGWGTGPWGSMAWGGGNAKAQVIRGLIPLQHRRGHWLSITVDYSDALTAFALDGFTLWYQSLSQKFH
;
A
#
# COMPACT_ATOMS: atom_id res chain seq x y z
N PHE A 1 -17.57 -5.82 0.75
CA PHE A 1 -17.08 -5.42 -0.59
C PHE A 1 -18.23 -4.77 -1.36
N ASN A 2 -17.96 -3.73 -2.14
CA ASN A 2 -18.97 -3.17 -3.05
C ASN A 2 -18.94 -4.03 -4.31
N THR A 3 -19.91 -4.91 -4.48
CA THR A 3 -19.98 -5.76 -5.67
C THR A 3 -20.40 -4.94 -6.88
N GLN A 4 -19.70 -5.12 -8.00
CA GLN A 4 -19.97 -4.48 -9.27
C GLN A 4 -20.59 -5.53 -10.18
N GLY A 5 -21.88 -5.39 -10.52
CA GLY A 5 -22.68 -6.48 -11.08
C GLY A 5 -22.65 -6.58 -12.60
N THR A 6 -22.52 -5.43 -13.27
CA THR A 6 -22.45 -5.31 -14.74
C THR A 6 -21.55 -4.13 -15.10
N GLY A 7 -20.92 -4.16 -16.28
CA GLY A 7 -20.12 -3.05 -16.76
C GLY A 7 -20.06 -2.97 -18.28
N PHE A 8 -19.77 -1.78 -18.80
CA PHE A 8 -19.61 -1.51 -20.23
C PHE A 8 -18.60 -0.38 -20.45
N VAL A 9 -17.91 -0.38 -21.60
CA VAL A 9 -17.09 0.76 -22.01
C VAL A 9 -17.97 1.71 -22.81
N ASN A 10 -18.05 2.98 -22.38
CA ASN A 10 -18.73 4.02 -23.13
C ASN A 10 -17.84 4.46 -24.31
N PRO A 11 -18.29 4.32 -25.58
CA PRO A 11 -17.48 4.74 -26.73
C PRO A 11 -17.32 6.27 -26.85
N THR A 12 -18.12 7.05 -26.10
CA THR A 12 -18.11 8.53 -26.17
C THR A 12 -16.93 9.15 -25.42
N ASP A 13 -16.53 8.58 -24.28
CA ASP A 13 -15.41 9.06 -23.45
C ASP A 13 -14.31 8.00 -23.21
N ASN A 14 -14.44 6.81 -23.80
CA ASN A 14 -13.52 5.68 -23.69
C ASN A 14 -13.22 5.27 -22.23
N LYS A 15 -14.25 5.30 -21.39
CA LYS A 15 -14.19 4.88 -19.98
C LYS A 15 -15.06 3.67 -19.71
N LEU A 16 -14.59 2.85 -18.79
CA LEU A 16 -15.34 1.75 -18.20
C LEU A 16 -16.34 2.29 -17.16
N TYR A 17 -17.59 1.90 -17.29
CA TYR A 17 -18.68 2.17 -16.35
C TYR A 17 -19.13 0.86 -15.70
N PHE A 18 -19.42 0.88 -14.40
CA PHE A 18 -19.94 -0.27 -13.65
C PHE A 18 -21.24 0.07 -12.92
N GLY A 19 -22.24 -0.78 -13.06
CA GLY A 19 -23.44 -0.77 -12.20
C GLY A 19 -23.13 -1.42 -10.85
N SER A 20 -23.38 -0.70 -9.76
CA SER A 20 -23.38 -1.28 -8.42
C SER A 20 -24.42 -2.40 -8.31
N SER A 21 -24.05 -3.53 -7.69
CA SER A 21 -25.01 -4.55 -7.25
C SER A 21 -25.30 -4.50 -5.74
N ASP A 22 -24.84 -3.46 -5.05
CA ASP A 22 -25.30 -3.15 -3.70
C ASP A 22 -26.76 -2.64 -3.74
N ALA A 23 -27.62 -3.26 -2.94
CA ALA A 23 -29.03 -2.90 -2.80
C ALA A 23 -29.24 -1.50 -2.19
N THR A 24 -28.25 -1.00 -1.44
CA THR A 24 -28.28 0.32 -0.78
C THR A 24 -27.65 1.40 -1.66
N THR A 25 -26.37 1.27 -2.04
CA THR A 25 -25.67 2.24 -2.90
C THR A 25 -25.90 1.96 -4.38
N LYS A 26 -27.05 2.42 -4.90
CA LYS A 26 -27.47 2.33 -6.32
C LYS A 26 -26.70 3.27 -7.26
N PHE A 27 -25.38 3.33 -7.11
CA PHE A 27 -24.52 4.17 -7.94
C PHE A 27 -24.14 3.48 -9.25
N VAL A 28 -23.87 4.31 -10.26
CA VAL A 28 -23.08 3.92 -11.44
C VAL A 28 -21.68 4.48 -11.23
N TYR A 29 -20.69 3.61 -11.13
CA TYR A 29 -19.28 3.99 -11.04
C TYR A 29 -18.73 4.27 -12.45
N GLN A 30 -17.84 5.25 -12.56
CA GLN A 30 -17.12 5.61 -13.79
C GLN A 30 -15.62 5.55 -13.50
N GLU A 31 -14.86 4.95 -14.42
CA GLU A 31 -13.40 4.89 -14.38
C GLU A 31 -12.77 6.29 -14.20
N ARG A 32 -11.85 6.42 -13.22
CA ARG A 32 -10.91 7.54 -13.18
C ARG A 32 -9.76 7.21 -14.14
N LYS A 33 -9.63 8.04 -15.18
CA LYS A 33 -8.68 7.89 -16.30
C LYS A 33 -7.99 9.22 -16.56
N THR A 34 -7.44 9.81 -15.49
CA THR A 34 -6.76 11.11 -15.50
C THR A 34 -5.27 11.00 -15.83
N TYR A 35 -4.72 9.78 -15.76
CA TYR A 35 -3.29 9.49 -15.81
C TYR A 35 -2.50 10.20 -14.70
N THR A 36 -3.12 10.31 -13.53
CA THR A 36 -2.52 10.87 -12.31
C THR A 36 -2.70 9.92 -11.12
N ASN A 37 -2.03 10.21 -10.01
CA ASN A 37 -2.17 9.45 -8.76
C ASN A 37 -3.63 9.28 -8.29
N PHE A 38 -4.55 10.18 -8.66
CA PHE A 38 -5.98 10.06 -8.34
C PHE A 38 -6.70 8.88 -9.02
N ASP A 39 -6.06 8.20 -9.98
CA ASP A 39 -6.56 6.95 -10.55
C ASP A 39 -6.23 5.74 -9.65
N TYR A 40 -5.21 5.81 -8.78
CA TYR A 40 -4.79 4.73 -7.86
C TYR A 40 -5.65 4.68 -6.58
N ALA A 41 -6.97 4.58 -6.73
CA ALA A 41 -7.94 4.46 -5.63
C ALA A 41 -9.25 3.83 -6.12
N ASP A 42 -9.90 3.01 -5.30
CA ASP A 42 -11.16 2.31 -5.63
C ASP A 42 -12.33 3.32 -5.76
N THR A 43 -12.86 3.79 -4.64
CA THR A 43 -13.94 4.79 -4.58
C THR A 43 -13.48 6.09 -3.93
N SER A 44 -14.18 7.19 -4.23
CA SER A 44 -13.88 8.52 -3.71
C SER A 44 -15.15 9.20 -3.18
N PHE A 45 -15.09 9.74 -1.96
CA PHE A 45 -16.23 10.33 -1.26
C PHE A 45 -15.97 11.81 -0.95
N ALA A 46 -16.94 12.69 -1.21
CA ALA A 46 -16.86 14.08 -0.80
C ALA A 46 -17.15 14.23 0.70
N ILE A 47 -16.34 15.02 1.39
CA ILE A 47 -16.50 15.37 2.80
C ILE A 47 -16.34 16.90 2.99
N THR A 48 -16.69 17.38 4.17
CA THR A 48 -16.43 18.77 4.58
C THR A 48 -15.56 18.77 5.82
N ILE A 49 -14.38 19.39 5.75
CA ILE A 49 -13.53 19.71 6.89
C ILE A 49 -14.11 20.95 7.57
N VAL A 50 -14.24 20.90 8.90
CA VAL A 50 -14.72 22.00 9.76
C VAL A 50 -13.55 22.76 10.36
N SER A 51 -12.50 22.04 10.78
CA SER A 51 -11.26 22.60 11.33
C SER A 51 -10.17 21.51 11.38
N ALA A 52 -8.93 21.90 11.64
CA ALA A 52 -7.86 20.97 12.01
C ALA A 52 -6.86 21.63 12.98
N THR A 53 -6.22 20.80 13.80
CA THR A 53 -5.13 21.17 14.72
C THR A 53 -4.14 20.01 14.77
N GLY A 54 -2.92 20.22 14.31
CA GLY A 54 -1.90 19.16 14.22
C GLY A 54 -2.34 18.03 13.28
N THR A 55 -2.27 16.80 13.77
CA THR A 55 -2.77 15.59 13.07
C THR A 55 -4.28 15.36 13.24
N THR A 56 -4.99 16.17 14.02
CA THR A 56 -6.42 16.02 14.28
C THR A 56 -7.23 16.87 13.30
N VAL A 57 -8.09 16.24 12.50
CA VAL A 57 -8.97 16.89 11.51
C VAL A 57 -10.43 16.67 11.90
N THR A 58 -11.16 17.75 12.16
CA THR A 58 -12.60 17.70 12.43
C THR A 58 -13.36 17.84 11.12
N VAL A 59 -14.27 16.91 10.85
CA VAL A 59 -15.11 16.82 9.65
C VAL A 59 -16.59 16.82 10.02
N ALA A 60 -17.45 17.20 9.07
CA ALA A 60 -18.90 17.25 9.29
C ALA A 60 -19.52 15.87 9.59
N SER A 61 -18.91 14.79 9.10
CA SER A 61 -19.18 13.41 9.54
C SER A 61 -18.05 12.48 9.13
N THR A 62 -17.78 11.45 9.94
CA THR A 62 -16.89 10.32 9.61
C THR A 62 -17.67 9.09 9.09
N ALA A 63 -18.98 9.20 8.91
CA ALA A 63 -19.84 8.12 8.46
C ALA A 63 -19.41 7.58 7.07
N GLY A 64 -19.16 6.27 7.00
CA GLY A 64 -18.71 5.59 5.79
C GLY A 64 -17.21 5.73 5.48
N LEU A 65 -16.43 6.38 6.35
CA LEU A 65 -14.96 6.42 6.27
C LEU A 65 -14.35 5.25 7.07
N ALA A 66 -13.09 4.90 6.76
CA ALA A 66 -12.32 3.90 7.49
C ALA A 66 -10.84 4.29 7.63
N VAL A 67 -10.14 3.58 8.51
CA VAL A 67 -8.67 3.65 8.68
C VAL A 67 -7.98 3.12 7.42
N GLY A 68 -6.82 3.69 7.07
CA GLY A 68 -6.07 3.37 5.85
C GLY A 68 -6.66 3.97 4.57
N TRP A 69 -7.58 4.94 4.69
CA TRP A 69 -8.06 5.75 3.57
C TRP A 69 -7.35 7.10 3.55
N VAL A 70 -7.18 7.72 2.38
CA VAL A 70 -6.47 9.00 2.24
C VAL A 70 -7.43 10.17 2.15
N VAL A 71 -7.31 11.14 3.07
CA VAL A 71 -7.96 12.45 2.95
C VAL A 71 -7.14 13.31 1.97
N SER A 72 -7.81 14.04 1.10
CA SER A 72 -7.20 14.95 0.11
C SER A 72 -7.91 16.30 0.07
N GLN A 73 -7.16 17.39 0.12
CA GLN A 73 -7.65 18.75 -0.08
C GLN A 73 -6.64 19.57 -0.90
N GLY A 74 -6.94 19.79 -2.18
CA GLY A 74 -6.02 20.43 -3.12
C GLY A 74 -4.74 19.61 -3.28
N VAL A 75 -3.61 20.15 -2.81
CA VAL A 75 -2.29 19.49 -2.84
C VAL A 75 -1.95 18.72 -1.56
N GLN A 76 -2.78 18.79 -0.52
CA GLN A 76 -2.53 18.12 0.76
C GLN A 76 -3.22 16.76 0.79
N THR A 77 -2.45 15.70 1.07
CA THR A 77 -2.91 14.31 1.16
C THR A 77 -2.35 13.64 2.41
N SER A 78 -3.16 12.86 3.13
CA SER A 78 -2.67 12.04 4.24
C SER A 78 -3.58 10.85 4.57
N ASN A 79 -2.96 9.75 4.96
CA ASN A 79 -3.63 8.52 5.44
C ASN A 79 -4.32 8.74 6.80
N ILE A 80 -5.54 8.23 6.96
CA ILE A 80 -6.29 8.18 8.23
C ILE A 80 -5.72 7.05 9.09
N ILE A 81 -5.15 7.39 10.25
CA ILE A 81 -4.64 6.42 11.23
C ILE A 81 -5.74 5.96 12.18
N SER A 82 -6.64 6.85 12.62
CA SER A 82 -7.77 6.47 13.48
C SER A 82 -8.96 7.41 13.36
N ILE A 83 -10.13 6.89 13.74
CA ILE A 83 -11.42 7.59 13.74
C ILE A 83 -12.00 7.45 15.16
N PRO A 84 -11.66 8.35 16.10
CA PRO A 84 -12.09 8.23 17.49
C PRO A 84 -13.59 8.55 17.71
N ASP A 85 -14.24 9.33 16.84
CA ASP A 85 -15.66 9.68 16.96
C ASP A 85 -16.35 9.95 15.60
N SER A 86 -17.63 10.35 15.63
CA SER A 86 -18.47 10.59 14.44
C SER A 86 -18.11 11.85 13.64
N THR A 87 -17.15 12.64 14.10
CA THR A 87 -16.72 13.95 13.55
C THR A 87 -15.20 14.14 13.50
N THR A 88 -14.39 13.31 14.15
CA THR A 88 -12.94 13.49 14.24
C THR A 88 -12.18 12.39 13.49
N LEU A 89 -11.17 12.81 12.72
CA LEU A 89 -10.16 11.96 12.10
C LEU A 89 -8.78 12.30 12.69
N ILE A 90 -7.92 11.29 12.85
CA ILE A 90 -6.49 11.48 13.11
C ILE A 90 -5.73 10.98 11.88
N VAL A 91 -4.98 11.88 11.25
CA VAL A 91 -4.20 11.61 10.02
C VAL A 91 -2.70 11.46 10.31
N ALA A 92 -1.97 10.81 9.40
CA ALA A 92 -0.55 10.51 9.57
C ALA A 92 0.36 11.73 9.56
N ASN A 93 0.06 12.73 8.72
CA ASN A 93 0.89 13.91 8.49
C ASN A 93 0.22 15.15 9.07
N GLU A 94 0.96 15.92 9.88
CA GLU A 94 0.55 17.26 10.29
C GLU A 94 0.54 18.18 9.07
N LEU A 95 -0.66 18.62 8.66
CA LEU A 95 -0.92 19.39 7.45
C LEU A 95 -1.90 20.52 7.74
N SER A 96 -1.79 21.62 6.98
CA SER A 96 -2.55 22.85 7.19
C SER A 96 -3.91 22.79 6.47
N TRP A 97 -4.81 21.93 6.96
CA TRP A 97 -6.16 21.79 6.40
C TRP A 97 -7.01 23.06 6.59
N ILE A 98 -7.86 23.36 5.60
CA ILE A 98 -8.73 24.54 5.59
C ILE A 98 -10.19 24.07 5.72
N ALA A 99 -11.00 24.83 6.46
CA ALA A 99 -12.44 24.58 6.55
C ALA A 99 -13.11 24.70 5.17
N GLY A 100 -13.79 23.65 4.72
CA GLY A 100 -14.36 23.57 3.37
C GLY A 100 -14.40 22.14 2.82
N ALA A 101 -14.62 22.01 1.52
CA ALA A 101 -14.69 20.72 0.85
C ALA A 101 -13.33 19.99 0.84
N ALA A 102 -13.38 18.67 0.94
CA ALA A 102 -12.26 17.75 0.75
C ALA A 102 -12.80 16.41 0.20
N THR A 103 -11.92 15.52 -0.24
CA THR A 103 -12.28 14.20 -0.79
C THR A 103 -11.51 13.12 -0.05
N VAL A 104 -12.17 12.03 0.34
CA VAL A 104 -11.52 10.84 0.88
C VAL A 104 -11.46 9.75 -0.18
N PHE A 105 -10.30 9.13 -0.35
CA PHE A 105 -10.03 8.07 -1.30
C PHE A 105 -9.83 6.73 -0.60
N ARG A 106 -10.56 5.71 -1.06
CA ARG A 106 -10.45 4.33 -0.59
C ARG A 106 -9.29 3.63 -1.30
N PRO A 107 -8.41 2.91 -0.58
CA PRO A 107 -7.33 2.14 -1.19
C PRO A 107 -7.86 0.95 -2.00
N ILE A 108 -7.06 0.50 -2.96
CA ILE A 108 -7.26 -0.79 -3.62
C ILE A 108 -6.42 -1.80 -2.83
N PRO A 109 -7.01 -2.79 -2.14
CA PRO A 109 -6.24 -3.83 -1.47
C PRO A 109 -5.58 -4.74 -2.51
N ILE A 110 -4.28 -4.99 -2.34
CA ILE A 110 -3.45 -5.85 -3.19
C ILE A 110 -2.96 -7.00 -2.32
N GLU A 111 -3.66 -8.12 -2.45
CA GLU A 111 -3.33 -9.41 -1.85
C GLU A 111 -2.78 -10.32 -2.96
N LEU A 112 -1.51 -10.72 -2.88
CA LEU A 112 -0.86 -11.59 -3.86
C LEU A 112 -0.14 -12.75 -3.17
N GLU A 113 -0.28 -13.96 -3.72
CA GLU A 113 0.54 -15.12 -3.37
C GLU A 113 1.40 -15.52 -4.58
N PHE A 114 2.69 -15.73 -4.33
CA PHE A 114 3.65 -16.20 -5.33
C PHE A 114 3.88 -17.71 -5.14
N ILE A 115 4.16 -18.40 -6.26
CA ILE A 115 4.37 -19.84 -6.28
C ILE A 115 5.53 -20.30 -5.36
N GLN A 116 5.47 -21.55 -4.91
CA GLN A 116 6.44 -22.15 -4.00
C GLN A 116 7.85 -22.22 -4.62
N GLU A 117 8.76 -21.40 -4.11
CA GLU A 117 10.12 -21.30 -4.63
C GLU A 117 11.04 -22.38 -4.05
N HIS A 118 11.19 -23.46 -4.82
CA HIS A 118 11.98 -24.64 -4.44
C HIS A 118 13.46 -24.59 -4.91
N MET A 119 13.92 -23.47 -5.47
CA MET A 119 15.30 -23.22 -5.93
C MET A 119 15.90 -24.41 -6.73
N GLY A 120 15.16 -24.90 -7.73
CA GLY A 120 15.60 -25.98 -8.64
C GLY A 120 15.60 -27.41 -8.08
N ASN A 121 15.55 -27.63 -6.75
CA ASN A 121 15.48 -28.98 -6.17
C ASN A 121 14.65 -29.01 -4.87
N PRO A 122 13.42 -29.56 -4.88
CA PRO A 122 12.58 -29.65 -3.68
C PRO A 122 13.05 -30.70 -2.67
N GLY A 123 13.93 -31.65 -3.02
CA GLY A 123 14.37 -32.72 -2.13
C GLY A 123 15.49 -32.33 -1.14
N ILE A 124 15.85 -31.06 -1.05
CA ILE A 124 16.92 -30.54 -0.17
C ILE A 124 16.35 -29.43 0.71
N VAL A 125 16.48 -29.55 2.04
CA VAL A 125 16.14 -28.46 2.96
C VAL A 125 17.14 -27.31 2.84
N LYS A 126 16.61 -26.10 2.75
CA LYS A 126 17.34 -24.85 2.57
C LYS A 126 17.29 -24.02 3.83
N HIS A 127 18.27 -23.14 3.99
CA HIS A 127 18.27 -22.04 4.93
C HIS A 127 18.06 -20.74 4.14
N PHE A 128 16.85 -20.21 4.16
CA PHE A 128 16.50 -18.93 3.54
C PHE A 128 16.80 -17.80 4.52
N LYS A 129 17.56 -16.79 4.08
CA LYS A 129 18.06 -15.71 4.97
C LYS A 129 17.37 -14.36 4.70
N GLU A 130 17.27 -13.98 3.43
CA GLU A 130 16.83 -12.65 3.00
C GLU A 130 16.00 -12.75 1.73
N CYS A 131 15.00 -11.88 1.61
CA CYS A 131 14.27 -11.63 0.37
C CYS A 131 14.45 -10.15 0.02
N HIS A 132 14.91 -9.85 -1.19
CA HIS A 132 15.09 -8.48 -1.66
C HIS A 132 13.96 -8.17 -2.64
N ALA A 133 13.05 -7.27 -2.28
CA ALA A 133 12.00 -6.79 -3.17
C ALA A 133 12.52 -5.67 -4.06
N ILE A 134 12.25 -5.77 -5.35
CA ILE A 134 12.67 -4.84 -6.39
C ILE A 134 11.43 -4.04 -6.80
N PHE A 135 11.50 -2.71 -6.68
CA PHE A 135 10.44 -1.81 -7.11
C PHE A 135 10.97 -0.85 -8.17
N SER A 136 10.22 -0.61 -9.23
CA SER A 136 10.52 0.46 -10.21
C SER A 136 10.19 1.85 -9.66
N GLY A 137 9.32 1.93 -8.65
CA GLY A 137 9.15 3.11 -7.80
C GLY A 137 8.47 2.76 -6.47
N ALA A 138 9.15 2.99 -5.35
CA ALA A 138 8.54 2.83 -4.03
C ALA A 138 8.01 4.19 -3.51
N LEU A 139 6.73 4.46 -3.78
CA LEU A 139 6.01 5.68 -3.38
C LEU A 139 5.24 5.54 -2.05
N PHE A 140 5.38 4.41 -1.36
CA PHE A 140 4.65 4.05 -0.14
C PHE A 140 5.38 4.43 1.16
N ASP A 141 4.66 4.50 2.27
CA ASP A 141 5.26 4.63 3.62
C ASP A 141 5.85 3.29 4.12
N SER A 142 5.14 2.18 3.88
CA SER A 142 5.57 0.83 4.24
C SER A 142 4.91 -0.24 3.35
N PHE A 143 5.46 -1.45 3.35
CA PHE A 143 5.03 -2.57 2.50
C PHE A 143 5.30 -3.91 3.17
N ASN A 144 4.33 -4.83 3.25
CA ASN A 144 4.49 -6.08 3.99
C ASN A 144 4.76 -7.28 3.06
N LEU A 145 5.89 -7.98 3.29
CA LEU A 145 6.15 -9.29 2.71
C LEU A 145 5.82 -10.40 3.70
N GLY A 146 4.84 -11.24 3.39
CA GLY A 146 4.58 -12.49 4.10
C GLY A 146 5.46 -13.64 3.59
N PHE A 147 5.75 -14.58 4.49
CA PHE A 147 6.54 -15.79 4.19
C PHE A 147 5.92 -17.00 4.88
N PHE A 148 5.94 -18.15 4.19
CA PHE A 148 5.63 -19.46 4.77
C PHE A 148 6.42 -20.59 4.06
N THR A 149 6.59 -21.73 4.73
CA THR A 149 7.30 -22.92 4.23
C THR A 149 6.54 -24.20 4.59
N ASP A 150 6.94 -25.34 4.01
CA ASP A 150 6.47 -26.68 4.39
C ASP A 150 6.78 -27.07 5.85
N PHE A 151 7.72 -26.38 6.50
CA PHE A 151 8.02 -26.59 7.92
C PHE A 151 7.23 -25.67 8.85
N ASN A 152 6.64 -24.59 8.31
CA ASN A 152 5.77 -23.68 9.05
C ASN A 152 4.88 -22.89 8.06
N GLU A 153 3.64 -23.36 7.92
CA GLU A 153 2.63 -22.89 6.97
C GLU A 153 1.98 -21.56 7.38
N ALA A 154 2.15 -21.11 8.62
CA ALA A 154 1.57 -19.86 9.10
C ALA A 154 2.28 -18.66 8.46
N ILE A 155 1.56 -17.82 7.72
CA ILE A 155 2.14 -16.62 7.10
C ILE A 155 2.61 -15.65 8.19
N VAL A 156 3.89 -15.28 8.21
CA VAL A 156 4.40 -14.16 9.02
C VAL A 156 5.08 -13.12 8.14
N THR A 157 4.72 -11.87 8.39
CA THR A 157 5.15 -10.72 7.60
C THR A 157 6.47 -10.12 8.08
N THR A 158 7.12 -9.37 7.19
CA THR A 158 8.23 -8.47 7.48
C THR A 158 7.99 -7.18 6.72
N THR A 159 7.83 -6.08 7.47
CA THR A 159 7.60 -4.76 6.93
C THR A 159 8.88 -4.20 6.30
N LEU A 160 8.77 -3.83 5.03
CA LEU A 160 9.76 -3.08 4.28
C LEU A 160 9.43 -1.59 4.40
N ILE A 161 10.45 -0.78 4.67
CA ILE A 161 10.35 0.68 4.66
C ILE A 161 11.25 1.17 3.53
N PRO A 162 10.76 1.98 2.58
CA PRO A 162 11.58 2.47 1.48
C PRO A 162 12.53 3.56 1.94
N LYS A 163 13.58 3.77 1.15
CA LYS A 163 14.50 4.88 1.37
C LYS A 163 13.88 6.16 0.80
N ILE A 164 12.92 6.71 1.54
CA ILE A 164 12.30 8.00 1.23
C ILE A 164 13.42 9.05 1.16
N LEU A 165 13.54 9.68 0.00
CA LEU A 165 14.57 10.64 -0.32
C LEU A 165 14.19 12.03 0.25
N ASN A 166 14.15 12.11 1.58
CA ASN A 166 14.28 13.39 2.26
C ASN A 166 15.68 13.95 1.94
N GLY A 167 15.74 15.22 1.51
CA GLY A 167 17.01 15.88 1.25
C GLY A 167 17.85 15.97 2.53
N TRP A 168 19.17 15.93 2.38
CA TRP A 168 20.08 16.12 3.49
C TRP A 168 20.11 17.58 3.91
N GLY A 169 19.99 17.78 5.23
CA GLY A 169 19.90 19.10 5.85
C GLY A 169 18.56 19.78 5.62
N THR A 170 18.35 20.86 6.37
CA THR A 170 17.28 21.83 6.16
C THR A 170 17.91 23.21 5.97
N GLY A 171 18.98 23.31 5.13
CA GLY A 171 19.72 24.53 4.78
C GLY A 171 20.47 24.59 3.42
N PRO A 172 20.36 25.68 2.60
CA PRO A 172 21.42 26.12 1.69
C PRO A 172 22.53 26.72 2.55
N TRP A 173 23.07 25.88 3.42
CA TRP A 173 23.75 26.22 4.67
C TRP A 173 22.85 27.01 5.69
N GLY A 174 21.57 27.29 5.33
CA GLY A 174 20.46 27.92 6.10
C GLY A 174 19.42 26.93 6.70
N SER A 175 18.09 26.82 6.41
CA SER A 175 17.06 27.26 5.42
C SER A 175 16.27 26.24 4.50
N MET A 176 16.82 25.23 3.79
CA MET A 176 16.16 24.33 2.79
C MET A 176 17.04 23.10 2.43
N ALA A 177 16.48 21.95 2.02
CA ALA A 177 17.24 20.69 1.90
C ALA A 177 18.10 20.48 0.61
N TRP A 178 19.14 19.64 0.67
CA TRP A 178 20.00 19.26 -0.47
C TRP A 178 19.88 17.79 -0.88
N GLY A 179 19.72 17.56 -2.17
CA GLY A 179 19.26 16.26 -2.65
C GLY A 179 17.82 16.01 -2.22
N GLY A 180 17.42 14.74 -2.23
CA GLY A 180 16.01 14.37 -2.22
C GLY A 180 15.40 14.36 -3.62
N GLY A 181 14.12 14.00 -3.71
CA GLY A 181 13.36 13.94 -4.96
C GLY A 181 12.47 12.72 -5.08
N ASN A 182 11.78 12.60 -6.22
CA ASN A 182 10.80 11.55 -6.51
C ASN A 182 11.29 10.14 -6.16
N ALA A 183 10.37 9.27 -5.76
CA ALA A 183 10.65 7.85 -5.57
C ALA A 183 11.36 7.27 -6.80
N LYS A 184 12.46 6.57 -6.53
CA LYS A 184 13.28 5.93 -7.56
C LYS A 184 13.12 4.42 -7.47
N ALA A 185 13.48 3.75 -8.56
CA ALA A 185 13.66 2.31 -8.56
C ALA A 185 14.63 1.92 -7.44
N GLN A 186 14.24 0.99 -6.59
CA GLN A 186 15.01 0.60 -5.41
C GLN A 186 14.79 -0.85 -5.00
N VAL A 187 15.86 -1.42 -4.45
CA VAL A 187 15.85 -2.78 -3.89
C VAL A 187 15.81 -2.67 -2.37
N ILE A 188 14.73 -3.15 -1.76
CA ILE A 188 14.51 -3.12 -0.31
C ILE A 188 14.69 -4.53 0.25
N ARG A 189 15.53 -4.66 1.29
CA ARG A 189 15.89 -5.95 1.91
C ARG A 189 14.92 -6.29 3.04
N GLY A 190 14.11 -7.32 2.84
CA GLY A 190 13.46 -8.06 3.92
C GLY A 190 14.39 -9.13 4.50
N LEU A 191 14.36 -9.29 5.82
CA LEU A 191 14.89 -10.48 6.48
C LEU A 191 13.75 -11.50 6.58
N ILE A 192 14.03 -12.78 6.31
CA ILE A 192 12.99 -13.81 6.48
C ILE A 192 12.81 -14.07 7.99
N PRO A 193 11.58 -14.16 8.53
CA PRO A 193 11.37 -14.40 9.96
C PRO A 193 11.98 -15.75 10.40
N LEU A 194 12.55 -15.79 11.61
CA LEU A 194 13.41 -16.89 12.08
C LEU A 194 12.82 -18.29 11.86
N GLN A 195 11.52 -18.45 12.09
CA GLN A 195 10.78 -19.70 11.99
C GLN A 195 10.49 -20.18 10.55
N HIS A 196 10.53 -19.28 9.54
CA HIS A 196 10.37 -19.61 8.11
C HIS A 196 11.71 -19.68 7.38
N ARG A 197 12.84 -19.53 8.08
CA ARG A 197 14.17 -19.65 7.48
C ARG A 197 14.52 -21.07 7.05
N ARG A 198 13.71 -22.08 7.36
CA ARG A 198 13.95 -23.48 6.99
C ARG A 198 12.73 -24.08 6.31
N GLY A 199 12.99 -24.87 5.27
CA GLY A 199 12.00 -25.59 4.47
C GLY A 199 12.63 -26.18 3.22
N HIS A 200 11.88 -27.01 2.51
CA HIS A 200 12.20 -27.46 1.16
C HIS A 200 11.89 -26.40 0.10
N TRP A 201 10.91 -25.54 0.35
CA TRP A 201 10.54 -24.39 -0.47
C TRP A 201 10.15 -23.20 0.42
N LEU A 202 9.95 -22.03 -0.20
CA LEU A 202 9.45 -20.82 0.44
C LEU A 202 8.40 -20.17 -0.47
N SER A 203 7.22 -19.86 0.06
CA SER A 203 6.28 -18.97 -0.63
C SER A 203 6.43 -17.54 -0.11
N ILE A 204 6.17 -16.58 -0.99
CA ILE A 204 6.12 -15.15 -0.68
C ILE A 204 4.68 -14.69 -0.86
N THR A 205 4.15 -13.92 0.09
CA THR A 205 2.90 -13.18 -0.10
C THR A 205 3.14 -11.68 0.02
N VAL A 206 2.25 -10.90 -0.60
CA VAL A 206 2.20 -9.44 -0.49
C VAL A 206 0.84 -9.08 0.07
N ASP A 207 0.85 -8.24 1.10
CA ASP A 207 -0.30 -7.52 1.62
C ASP A 207 0.04 -6.03 1.59
N TYR A 208 -0.66 -5.29 0.74
CA TYR A 208 -0.47 -3.85 0.57
C TYR A 208 -1.80 -3.17 0.25
N SER A 209 -2.12 -2.10 0.98
CA SER A 209 -3.36 -1.34 0.82
C SER A 209 -3.07 0.12 1.16
N ASP A 210 -3.09 0.97 0.15
CA ASP A 210 -2.80 2.41 0.21
C ASP A 210 -3.55 3.10 -0.93
N ALA A 211 -3.78 4.41 -0.82
CA ALA A 211 -4.55 5.16 -1.81
C ALA A 211 -3.73 6.32 -2.38
N LEU A 212 -3.92 6.63 -3.65
CA LEU A 212 -3.13 7.61 -4.41
C LEU A 212 -1.66 7.22 -4.64
N THR A 213 -1.28 5.98 -4.33
CA THR A 213 0.09 5.45 -4.46
C THR A 213 0.15 4.38 -5.55
N ALA A 214 1.15 4.46 -6.42
CA ALA A 214 1.36 3.46 -7.48
C ALA A 214 2.01 2.18 -6.91
N PHE A 215 1.35 1.03 -7.08
CA PHE A 215 1.97 -0.28 -6.87
C PHE A 215 2.90 -0.61 -8.05
N ALA A 216 4.22 -0.63 -7.80
CA ALA A 216 5.24 -0.80 -8.82
C ALA A 216 6.32 -1.81 -8.36
N LEU A 217 5.89 -3.03 -8.05
CA LEU A 217 6.74 -4.18 -7.72
C LEU A 217 7.21 -4.88 -9.01
N ASP A 218 8.52 -4.95 -9.21
CA ASP A 218 9.14 -5.59 -10.39
C ASP A 218 9.46 -7.08 -10.13
N GLY A 219 9.66 -7.47 -8.86
CA GLY A 219 9.91 -8.86 -8.47
C GLY A 219 10.76 -9.02 -7.21
N PHE A 220 11.31 -10.22 -7.04
CA PHE A 220 12.08 -10.62 -5.85
C PHE A 220 13.45 -11.23 -6.18
N THR A 221 14.37 -11.17 -5.22
CA THR A 221 15.60 -11.97 -5.21
C THR A 221 15.75 -12.66 -3.86
N LEU A 222 15.73 -13.99 -3.86
CA LEU A 222 15.84 -14.82 -2.65
C LEU A 222 17.27 -15.26 -2.39
N TRP A 223 17.73 -15.12 -1.15
CA TRP A 223 19.03 -15.56 -0.69
C TRP A 223 18.90 -16.79 0.21
N TYR A 224 19.36 -17.95 -0.30
CA TYR A 224 19.32 -19.23 0.39
C TYR A 224 20.69 -19.91 0.45
N GLN A 225 20.81 -20.90 1.34
CA GLN A 225 21.94 -21.82 1.41
C GLN A 225 21.39 -23.25 1.58
N SER A 226 21.91 -24.22 0.83
CA SER A 226 21.54 -25.63 1.05
C SER A 226 22.08 -26.13 2.40
N LEU A 227 21.25 -26.78 3.21
CA LEU A 227 21.71 -27.38 4.46
C LEU A 227 22.18 -28.82 4.21
N SER A 228 23.35 -29.16 4.76
CA SER A 228 23.77 -30.56 4.84
C SER A 228 22.86 -31.30 5.81
N GLN A 229 22.19 -32.36 5.34
CA GLN A 229 21.35 -33.22 6.16
C GLN A 229 21.91 -34.63 6.14
N LYS A 230 22.37 -35.08 7.31
CA LYS A 230 22.51 -36.51 7.57
C LYS A 230 21.22 -36.96 8.27
N PHE A 231 20.34 -37.63 7.52
CA PHE A 231 19.31 -38.45 8.14
C PHE A 231 19.98 -39.58 8.93
N HIS A 232 19.45 -39.83 10.12
CA HIS A 232 19.90 -40.79 11.11
C HIS A 232 18.71 -41.67 11.50
#